data_AF-A0A934B1W8-F1
#
_entry.id   AF-A0A934B1W8-F1
#
_cell.length_a   1.000
_cell.length_b   1.000
_cell.length_c   1.000
_cell.angle_alpha   90.00
_cell.angle_beta   90.00
_cell.angle_gamma   90.00
#
_symmetry.space_group_name_H-M   'P 1'
#
loop_
_entity.id
_entity.type
_entity.pdbx_description
1 polymer ?
#
loop_
_entity_poly.entity_id
_entity_poly.type
_entity_poly.pdbx_seq_one_letter_code
_entity_poly.pdbx_strand_id
1 'polypeptide(L)'
;MISRPCIAGSLFLAGCLAAGCAQQSSTTVIRPTALSSDESCTIVSSDPASHVLGMNPDHIDNADLLILRNTFPVPRVIAVNGSLPLVRMDSLARFFTIMGYPEEKIADPRSRALSYSSYLSSTKLAGMVAWSHGTMRKTE
;
A
#
# COMPACT_ATOMS: atom_id res chain seq x y z
N MET A 1 -43.85 -47.86 -19.52
CA MET A 1 -43.31 -49.21 -19.85
C MET A 1 -41.81 -49.09 -20.07
N ILE A 2 -41.03 -49.86 -19.29
CA ILE A 2 -39.78 -50.56 -19.69
C ILE A 2 -38.57 -49.65 -20.01
N SER A 3 -37.64 -49.43 -19.09
CA SER A 3 -36.50 -50.30 -18.67
C SER A 3 -35.19 -49.98 -19.41
N ARG A 4 -34.13 -49.84 -18.61
CA ARG A 4 -32.71 -49.58 -18.95
C ARG A 4 -32.10 -50.77 -19.72
N PRO A 5 -30.98 -50.57 -20.45
CA PRO A 5 -29.65 -51.00 -19.94
C PRO A 5 -28.51 -50.01 -20.31
N CYS A 6 -27.53 -49.73 -19.45
CA CYS A 6 -26.35 -50.53 -19.05
C CYS A 6 -25.26 -50.72 -20.14
N ILE A 7 -24.08 -50.13 -19.85
CA ILE A 7 -22.70 -50.59 -20.11
C ILE A 7 -22.03 -50.23 -21.44
N ALA A 8 -20.95 -49.46 -21.33
CA ALA A 8 -19.60 -49.64 -21.93
C ALA A 8 -18.98 -48.23 -22.01
N GLY A 9 -17.97 -47.85 -21.23
CA GLY A 9 -16.67 -48.51 -21.14
C GLY A 9 -15.65 -47.61 -21.86
N SER A 10 -14.85 -46.85 -21.11
CA SER A 10 -13.40 -46.80 -21.28
C SER A 10 -12.76 -45.72 -20.41
N LEU A 11 -11.92 -46.21 -19.51
CA LEU A 11 -10.75 -45.53 -18.98
C LEU A 11 -9.95 -44.92 -20.14
N PHE A 12 -9.74 -43.61 -20.14
CA PHE A 12 -8.55 -43.04 -20.79
C PHE A 12 -7.90 -42.05 -19.83
N LEU A 13 -6.97 -42.63 -19.07
CA LEU A 13 -5.95 -41.93 -18.31
C LEU A 13 -4.98 -41.32 -19.34
N ALA A 14 -5.01 -40.01 -19.54
CA ALA A 14 -3.98 -39.31 -20.30
C ALA A 14 -3.76 -37.94 -19.66
N GLY A 15 -2.70 -37.86 -18.86
CA GLY A 15 -2.25 -36.63 -18.24
C GLY A 15 -1.64 -35.68 -19.28
N CYS A 16 -2.01 -34.41 -19.17
CA CYS A 16 -1.22 -33.29 -19.65
C CYS A 16 -1.03 -32.30 -18.49
N LEU A 17 -0.20 -32.69 -17.54
CA LEU A 17 0.45 -31.78 -16.59
C LEU A 17 1.69 -31.19 -17.30
N ALA A 18 1.49 -30.13 -18.06
CA ALA A 18 2.57 -29.31 -18.60
C ALA A 18 2.06 -27.90 -18.96
N ALA A 19 1.86 -27.06 -17.94
CA ALA A 19 1.92 -25.62 -18.09
C ALA A 19 2.64 -25.08 -16.86
N GLY A 20 3.95 -24.84 -17.04
CA GLY A 20 4.84 -24.35 -16.01
C GLY A 20 4.47 -22.93 -15.59
N CYS A 21 4.27 -22.74 -14.30
CA CYS A 21 4.48 -21.46 -13.63
C CYS A 21 5.56 -21.67 -12.55
N ALA A 22 6.77 -22.00 -12.99
CA ALA A 22 7.95 -21.87 -12.15
C ALA A 22 8.38 -20.40 -12.18
N GLN A 23 7.73 -19.55 -11.36
CA GLN A 23 8.21 -18.19 -11.11
C GLN A 23 9.31 -18.26 -10.05
N GLN A 24 10.50 -18.65 -10.48
CA GLN A 24 11.68 -18.66 -9.62
C GLN A 24 12.21 -17.22 -9.52
N SER A 25 11.84 -16.54 -8.43
CA SER A 25 12.40 -15.24 -8.09
C SER A 25 13.84 -15.44 -7.61
N SER A 26 14.79 -15.39 -8.55
CA SER A 26 16.20 -15.26 -8.20
C SER A 26 16.47 -13.82 -7.79
N THR A 27 16.22 -13.50 -6.51
CA THR A 27 16.75 -12.29 -5.90
C THR A 27 18.24 -12.50 -5.68
N THR A 28 19.06 -12.09 -6.65
CA THR A 28 20.50 -11.93 -6.43
C THR A 28 20.66 -10.79 -5.44
N VAL A 29 20.93 -11.13 -4.18
CA VAL A 29 21.45 -10.20 -3.17
C VAL A 29 22.86 -9.82 -3.63
N ILE A 30 22.99 -8.72 -4.37
CA ILE A 30 24.27 -8.06 -4.55
C ILE A 30 24.62 -7.48 -3.18
N ARG A 31 25.50 -8.15 -2.44
CA ARG A 31 26.14 -7.60 -1.24
C ARG A 31 26.97 -6.40 -1.69
N PRO A 32 26.66 -5.16 -1.26
CA PRO A 32 27.53 -4.03 -1.56
C PRO A 32 28.86 -4.29 -0.87
N THR A 33 29.92 -4.41 -1.66
CA THR A 33 31.30 -4.36 -1.18
C THR A 33 31.49 -2.99 -0.55
N ALA A 34 31.70 -2.95 0.76
CA ALA A 34 32.06 -1.72 1.44
C ALA A 34 33.39 -1.22 0.86
N LEU A 35 33.34 -0.10 0.14
CA LEU A 35 34.52 0.70 -0.16
C LEU A 35 34.51 1.88 0.81
N SER A 36 35.33 1.77 1.83
CA SER A 36 35.77 2.87 2.67
C SER A 36 36.64 3.83 1.86
N SER A 37 36.38 5.13 1.95
CA SER A 37 37.36 6.18 2.33
C SER A 37 36.73 7.57 2.25
N ASP A 38 36.88 8.30 3.35
CA ASP A 38 36.76 9.74 3.57
C ASP A 38 36.63 10.66 2.34
N GLU A 39 35.49 11.36 2.25
CA GLU A 39 35.48 12.82 2.35
C GLU A 39 34.05 13.27 2.71
N SER A 40 33.86 13.71 3.95
CA SER A 40 32.60 14.37 4.37
C SER A 40 32.54 15.75 3.73
N CYS A 41 32.04 15.80 2.50
CA CYS A 41 31.48 17.04 1.98
C CYS A 41 30.09 17.15 2.62
N THR A 42 30.00 17.90 3.73
CA THR A 42 28.69 18.30 4.28
C THR A 42 28.07 19.30 3.31
N ILE A 43 27.60 18.81 2.17
CA ILE A 43 26.54 19.50 1.46
C ILE A 43 25.36 19.39 2.41
N VAL A 44 25.13 20.44 3.20
CA VAL A 44 23.83 20.67 3.82
C VAL A 44 22.89 20.91 2.65
N SER A 45 22.48 19.81 2.03
CA SER A 45 21.44 19.79 1.03
C SER A 45 20.23 20.30 1.76
N SER A 46 19.78 21.50 1.39
CA SER A 46 18.54 22.09 1.89
C SER A 46 17.30 21.36 1.35
N ASP A 47 17.47 20.12 0.89
CA ASP A 47 16.40 19.24 0.52
C ASP A 47 15.85 18.56 1.78
N PRO A 48 14.58 18.79 2.13
CA PRO A 48 13.99 18.18 3.31
C PRO A 48 13.93 16.65 3.23
N ALA A 49 13.93 16.04 2.04
CA ALA A 49 13.98 14.58 1.93
C ALA A 49 15.33 14.03 2.39
N SER A 50 16.43 14.69 2.06
CA SER A 50 17.78 14.37 2.54
C SER A 50 17.88 14.43 4.07
N HIS A 51 17.19 15.40 4.70
CA HIS A 51 17.13 15.50 6.16
C HIS A 51 16.37 14.33 6.80
N VAL A 52 15.22 13.94 6.27
CA VAL A 52 14.45 12.78 6.78
C VAL A 52 15.22 11.48 6.63
N LEU A 53 15.93 11.28 5.52
CA LEU A 53 16.75 10.09 5.29
C LEU A 53 17.96 10.01 6.24
N GLY A 54 18.43 11.15 6.75
CA GLY A 54 19.50 11.24 7.75
C GLY A 54 19.03 11.17 9.21
N MET A 55 17.72 11.17 9.48
CA MET A 55 17.20 11.07 10.84
C MET A 55 17.48 9.69 11.45
N ASN A 56 17.82 9.68 12.74
CA ASN A 56 17.92 8.45 13.50
C ASN A 56 16.52 8.03 13.99
N PRO A 57 15.98 6.88 13.54
CA PRO A 57 14.64 6.44 13.93
C PRO A 57 14.51 6.12 15.43
N ASP A 58 15.61 5.76 16.10
CA ASP A 58 15.63 5.46 17.53
C ASP A 58 15.70 6.72 18.40
N HIS A 59 15.96 7.89 17.79
CA HIS A 59 16.18 9.14 18.48
C HIS A 59 15.52 10.30 17.73
N ILE A 60 14.18 10.29 17.71
CA ILE A 60 13.36 11.37 17.13
C ILE A 60 12.94 12.33 18.25
N ASP A 61 13.23 13.61 18.09
CA ASP A 61 12.80 14.64 19.03
C ASP A 61 11.59 15.47 18.53
N ASN A 62 11.12 16.41 19.35
CA ASN A 62 10.00 17.28 18.99
C ASN A 62 10.32 18.25 17.84
N ALA A 63 11.58 18.65 17.68
CA ALA A 63 11.99 19.53 16.59
C ALA A 63 11.91 18.79 15.25
N ASP A 64 12.36 17.53 15.21
CA ASP A 64 12.23 16.65 14.05
C ASP A 64 10.76 16.46 13.66
N LEU A 65 9.88 16.22 14.64
CA LEU A 65 8.43 16.09 14.40
C LEU A 65 7.82 17.37 13.80
N LEU A 66 8.25 18.55 14.25
CA LEU A 66 7.79 19.82 13.69
C LEU A 66 8.29 20.01 12.26
N ILE A 67 9.55 19.67 11.97
CA ILE A 67 10.09 19.70 10.61
C ILE A 67 9.29 18.76 9.71
N LEU A 68 9.05 17.52 10.13
CA LEU A 68 8.27 16.54 9.38
C LEU A 68 6.85 17.04 9.07
N ARG A 69 6.14 17.54 10.09
CA ARG A 69 4.75 18.02 9.93
C ARG A 69 4.63 19.27 9.08
N ASN A 70 5.60 20.19 9.18
CA ASN A 70 5.58 21.45 8.44
C ASN A 70 6.03 21.26 6.99
N THR A 71 6.88 20.26 6.74
CA THR A 71 7.47 20.06 5.42
C THR A 71 6.66 19.10 4.57
N PHE A 72 6.13 18.04 5.17
CA PHE A 72 5.42 17.00 4.44
C PHE A 72 3.93 17.07 4.75
N PRO A 73 3.07 17.19 3.73
CA PRO A 73 1.64 17.13 3.94
C PRO A 73 1.26 15.75 4.47
N VAL A 74 0.40 15.71 5.48
CA VAL A 74 -0.16 14.45 5.97
C VAL A 74 -0.93 13.79 4.83
N PRO A 75 -0.58 12.54 4.43
CA PRO A 75 -1.28 11.83 3.36
C PRO A 75 -2.74 11.58 3.75
N ARG A 76 -3.55 11.13 2.81
CA ARG A 76 -4.92 10.72 3.11
C ARG A 76 -4.99 9.20 3.21
N VAL A 77 -5.75 8.70 4.17
CA VAL A 77 -6.04 7.27 4.30
C VAL A 77 -7.45 7.01 3.76
N ILE A 78 -7.58 6.04 2.87
CA ILE A 78 -8.87 5.60 2.33
C ILE A 78 -9.13 4.19 2.85
N ALA A 79 -9.93 4.06 3.89
CA ALA A 79 -10.29 2.76 4.47
C ALA A 79 -11.37 2.08 3.63
N VAL A 80 -11.02 1.04 2.87
CA VAL A 80 -11.97 0.25 2.09
C VAL A 80 -12.35 -1.00 2.88
N ASN A 81 -13.65 -1.27 3.02
CA ASN A 81 -14.16 -2.45 3.71
C ASN A 81 -13.52 -3.74 3.17
N GLY A 82 -13.46 -4.76 4.03
CA GLY A 82 -12.92 -6.07 3.64
C GLY A 82 -13.77 -6.75 2.56
N SER A 83 -13.34 -7.92 2.10
CA SER A 83 -14.05 -8.71 1.06
C SER A 83 -15.51 -9.03 1.42
N LEU A 84 -15.86 -9.00 2.71
CA LEU A 84 -17.23 -9.10 3.19
C LEU A 84 -17.76 -7.70 3.56
N PRO A 85 -18.89 -7.25 2.97
CA PRO A 85 -19.42 -5.90 3.20
C PRO A 85 -19.83 -5.62 4.66
N LEU A 86 -20.04 -6.67 5.46
CA LEU A 86 -20.31 -6.54 6.90
C LEU A 86 -19.05 -6.16 7.70
N VAL A 87 -17.85 -6.44 7.17
CA VAL A 87 -16.57 -6.12 7.82
C VAL A 87 -16.18 -4.70 7.44
N ARG A 88 -16.67 -3.75 8.23
CA ARG A 88 -16.33 -2.33 8.07
C ARG A 88 -14.94 -2.05 8.61
N MET A 89 -14.25 -1.12 7.97
CA MET A 89 -12.94 -0.64 8.42
C MET A 89 -13.02 0.61 9.31
N ASP A 90 -14.20 0.92 9.86
CA ASP A 90 -14.40 2.02 10.82
C ASP A 90 -13.49 1.89 12.07
N SER A 91 -13.23 0.66 12.52
CA SER A 91 -12.33 0.40 13.65
C SER A 91 -10.88 0.77 13.37
N LEU A 92 -10.40 0.51 12.15
CA LEU A 92 -9.08 0.91 11.70
C LEU A 92 -8.96 2.44 11.63
N ALA A 93 -9.99 3.10 11.08
CA ALA A 93 -10.04 4.56 11.04
C ALA A 93 -9.97 5.17 12.45
N ARG A 94 -10.76 4.66 13.39
CA ARG A 94 -10.73 5.12 14.79
C ARG A 94 -9.40 4.83 15.48
N PHE A 95 -8.78 3.69 15.19
CA PHE A 95 -7.44 3.38 15.68
C PHE A 95 -6.44 4.47 15.25
N PHE A 96 -6.43 4.85 13.96
CA PHE A 96 -5.57 5.93 13.50
C PHE A 96 -5.86 7.26 14.20
N THR A 97 -7.14 7.61 14.40
CA THR A 97 -7.50 8.83 15.14
C THR A 97 -6.99 8.81 16.58
N ILE A 98 -7.11 7.67 17.28
CA ILE A 98 -6.58 7.51 18.65
C ILE A 98 -5.06 7.63 18.68
N MET A 99 -4.37 7.16 17.63
CA MET A 99 -2.92 7.32 17.46
C MET A 99 -2.49 8.76 17.09
N GLY A 100 -3.43 9.71 17.03
CA GLY A 100 -3.14 11.12 16.73
C GLY A 100 -3.15 11.45 15.23
N TYR A 101 -3.60 10.53 14.37
CA TYR A 101 -3.78 10.84 12.95
C TYR A 101 -5.01 11.74 12.75
N PRO A 102 -4.92 12.82 11.96
CA PRO A 102 -6.02 13.75 11.77
C PRO A 102 -7.23 13.08 11.10
N GLU A 103 -8.39 13.16 11.75
CA GLU A 103 -9.62 12.51 11.27
C GLU A 103 -10.07 13.06 9.91
N GLU A 104 -9.83 14.35 9.62
CA GLU A 104 -10.12 14.94 8.31
C GLU A 104 -9.34 14.28 7.15
N LYS A 105 -8.21 13.62 7.44
CA LYS A 105 -7.40 12.89 6.47
C LYS A 105 -7.85 11.43 6.31
N ILE A 106 -8.82 10.96 7.07
CA ILE A 106 -9.35 9.58 6.99
C ILE A 106 -10.78 9.60 6.45
N ALA A 107 -11.63 10.44 7.04
CA ALA A 107 -13.03 10.49 6.72
C ALA A 107 -13.31 10.94 5.28
N ASP A 108 -14.44 10.52 4.73
CA ASP A 108 -14.97 11.08 3.48
C ASP A 108 -15.26 12.59 3.69
N PRO A 109 -14.65 13.48 2.89
CA PRO A 109 -14.91 14.92 2.96
C PRO A 109 -16.39 15.29 2.78
N ARG A 110 -17.15 14.46 2.03
CA ARG A 110 -18.55 14.73 1.74
C ARG A 110 -19.50 14.07 2.73
N SER A 111 -19.32 12.79 3.01
CA SER A 111 -20.25 12.02 3.85
C SER A 111 -19.82 11.88 5.31
N ARG A 112 -18.57 12.25 5.63
CA ARG A 112 -17.92 11.99 6.93
C ARG A 112 -17.84 10.51 7.32
N ALA A 113 -18.14 9.59 6.40
CA ALA A 113 -17.97 8.17 6.61
C ALA A 113 -16.50 7.83 6.82
N LEU A 114 -16.22 6.91 7.76
CA LEU A 114 -14.87 6.49 8.10
C LEU A 114 -14.36 5.34 7.23
N SER A 115 -15.24 4.68 6.48
CA SER A 115 -14.87 3.65 5.51
C SER A 115 -15.75 3.67 4.26
N TYR A 116 -15.25 3.05 3.20
CA TYR A 116 -15.92 2.90 1.91
C TYR A 116 -16.32 1.45 1.68
N SER A 117 -17.43 1.23 0.99
CA SER A 117 -17.82 -0.10 0.53
C SER A 117 -16.75 -0.73 -0.37
N SER A 118 -16.50 -2.02 -0.23
CA SER A 118 -15.59 -2.81 -1.07
C SER A 118 -16.11 -2.97 -2.50
N TYR A 119 -17.40 -2.72 -2.73
CA TYR A 119 -18.03 -2.71 -4.06
C TYR A 119 -17.96 -1.34 -4.74
N LEU A 120 -17.20 -0.39 -4.19
CA LEU A 120 -16.96 0.88 -4.85
C LEU A 120 -16.29 0.64 -6.21
N SER A 121 -16.78 1.30 -7.26
CA SER A 121 -16.16 1.19 -8.58
C SER A 121 -14.69 1.59 -8.55
N SER A 122 -13.83 0.83 -9.23
CA SER A 122 -12.40 1.12 -9.36
C SER A 122 -12.13 2.51 -9.93
N THR A 123 -12.92 2.97 -10.90
CA THR A 123 -12.83 4.33 -11.46
C THR A 123 -12.99 5.41 -10.40
N LYS A 124 -13.98 5.26 -9.51
CA LYS A 124 -14.20 6.20 -8.41
C LYS A 124 -13.08 6.14 -7.37
N LEU A 125 -12.59 4.95 -7.04
CA LEU A 125 -11.45 4.79 -6.14
C LEU A 125 -10.18 5.44 -6.73
N ALA A 126 -9.89 5.20 -8.00
CA ALA A 126 -8.80 5.83 -8.73
C ALA A 126 -8.93 7.36 -8.74
N GLY A 127 -10.14 7.88 -8.97
CA GLY A 127 -10.43 9.30 -8.88
C GLY A 127 -10.17 9.89 -7.48
N MET A 128 -10.52 9.16 -6.41
CA MET A 128 -10.22 9.59 -5.04
C MET A 128 -8.72 9.60 -4.74
N VAL A 129 -7.98 8.59 -5.18
CA VAL A 129 -6.51 8.53 -5.02
C VAL A 129 -5.84 9.63 -5.84
N ALA A 130 -6.25 9.81 -7.10
CA ALA A 130 -5.76 10.86 -7.99
C ALA A 130 -6.07 12.25 -7.44
N TRP A 131 -7.24 12.48 -6.83
CA TRP A 131 -7.53 13.74 -6.17
C TRP A 131 -6.64 13.96 -4.93
N SER A 132 -6.43 12.92 -4.14
CA SER A 132 -5.65 13.02 -2.90
C SER A 132 -4.15 13.20 -3.11
N HIS A 133 -3.61 12.67 -4.20
CA HIS A 133 -2.18 12.67 -4.50
C HIS A 133 -1.82 13.43 -5.78
N GLY A 134 -2.81 13.89 -6.56
CA GLY A 134 -2.62 14.56 -7.85
C GLY A 134 -2.07 15.97 -7.75
N THR A 135 -1.86 16.50 -6.54
CA THR A 135 -1.03 17.68 -6.31
C THR A 135 0.46 17.35 -6.19
N MET A 136 0.88 16.10 -6.41
CA MET A 136 2.29 15.74 -6.63
C MET A 136 2.75 16.46 -7.90
N ARG A 137 3.34 17.64 -7.67
CA ARG A 137 3.92 18.57 -8.63
C ARG A 137 4.66 17.82 -9.74
N LYS A 138 4.43 18.22 -10.99
CA LYS A 138 5.47 18.12 -12.03
C LYS A 138 6.67 18.92 -11.50
N THR A 139 7.63 18.25 -10.88
CA THR A 139 8.98 18.79 -10.79
C THR A 139 9.63 18.46 -12.12
N GLU A 140 9.72 19.48 -12.96
CA GLU A 140 10.60 19.52 -14.14
C GLU A 140 12.06 19.34 -13.74
#